data_AF-A0A813F7N2-F1
#
_entry.id   AF-A0A813F7N2-F1
#
_cell.length_a   1.000
_cell.length_b   1.000
_cell.length_c   1.000
_cell.angle_alpha   90.00
_cell.angle_beta   90.00
_cell.angle_gamma   90.00
#
_symmetry.space_group_name_H-M   'P 1'
#
loop_
_entity.id
_entity.type
_entity.pdbx_description
1 polymer ?
#
loop_
_entity_poly.entity_id
_entity_poly.type
_entity_poly.pdbx_seq_one_letter_code
_entity_poly.pdbx_strand_id
1 'polypeptide(L)'
;MATAAADAESVEHVNSYCKSQVNGSLRCALDGHKGRVLLAVRDFECGDRLFSEAPLHLVAEAPADPGFTRLRRLAKQRGFAHTPLWYWAALGSLTEADCRNCEVVLHKVSVEQQQRLQMLFHPAADSPSKDILAIVQEFWAQAPTSQRGSVAAKLERLLGVWLLNCFEHSEEPVGFSTFFLPSFVSHDCRPNCMWHYEGDSFVMRARKAIAAGDEITVSYLAEEALLESTASRRTQLEATKHFLCNCGTCSATLDLVRGFACPGCKEGEVFLDVRGERPASAAQGACRRCGFLPDARQVSDLAEQEARIEELVQEWDRRMGKTGTGPENLLTDAIVSSLHGIGSEIGPRSTSWPTTKPRGMLRRPCLWPRAALRLPRKSMDSARSMPGLWRLRGICSSSCWASDW
;
A
#
# COMPACT_ATOMS: atom_id res chain seq x y z
N MET A 1 30.56 9.77 -5.12
CA MET A 1 30.53 11.15 -5.65
C MET A 1 29.39 11.34 -6.65
N ALA A 2 29.21 10.49 -7.66
CA ALA A 2 28.09 10.60 -8.62
C ALA A 2 26.69 10.41 -8.00
N THR A 3 26.53 9.49 -7.05
CA THR A 3 25.25 9.24 -6.34
C THR A 3 24.83 10.44 -5.47
N ALA A 4 25.73 10.94 -4.63
CA ALA A 4 25.46 12.09 -3.77
C ALA A 4 25.09 13.37 -4.54
N ALA A 5 25.70 13.59 -5.72
CA ALA A 5 25.35 14.71 -6.59
C ALA A 5 23.95 14.56 -7.20
N ALA A 6 23.62 13.35 -7.69
CA ALA A 6 22.29 13.04 -8.21
C ALA A 6 21.19 13.15 -7.13
N ASP A 7 21.52 12.78 -5.89
CA ASP A 7 20.61 12.91 -4.76
C ASP A 7 20.36 14.37 -4.38
N ALA A 8 21.42 15.19 -4.37
CA ALA A 8 21.29 16.62 -4.12
C ALA A 8 20.43 17.32 -5.18
N GLU A 9 20.68 17.04 -6.46
CA GLU A 9 19.88 17.56 -7.58
C GLU A 9 18.42 17.10 -7.48
N SER A 10 18.19 15.83 -7.14
CA SER A 10 16.85 15.31 -6.93
C SER A 10 16.13 16.03 -5.80
N VAL A 11 16.79 16.27 -4.67
CA VAL A 11 16.20 16.96 -3.51
C VAL A 11 15.84 18.40 -3.86
N GLU A 12 16.70 19.10 -4.61
CA GLU A 12 16.43 20.44 -5.09
C GLU A 12 15.19 20.48 -6.00
N HIS A 13 15.09 19.53 -6.95
CA HIS A 13 13.93 19.43 -7.83
C HIS A 13 12.63 19.17 -7.05
N VAL A 14 12.64 18.23 -6.09
CA VAL A 14 11.45 17.96 -5.26
C VAL A 14 11.10 19.19 -4.42
N ASN A 15 12.08 19.90 -3.87
CA ASN A 15 11.84 21.13 -3.12
C ASN A 15 11.27 22.27 -3.99
N SER A 16 11.71 22.38 -5.24
CA SER A 16 11.11 23.30 -6.22
C SER A 16 9.66 22.92 -6.52
N TYR A 17 9.38 21.62 -6.69
CA TYR A 17 8.03 21.11 -6.86
C TYR A 17 7.15 21.45 -5.65
N CYS A 18 7.63 21.22 -4.43
CA CYS A 18 6.90 21.57 -3.20
C CYS A 18 6.56 23.06 -3.11
N LYS A 19 7.49 23.94 -3.49
CA LYS A 19 7.24 25.39 -3.55
C LYS A 19 6.10 25.72 -4.52
N SER A 20 6.09 25.08 -5.69
CA SER A 20 5.08 25.38 -6.73
C SER A 20 3.71 24.74 -6.45
N GLN A 21 3.67 23.50 -5.97
CA GLN A 21 2.42 22.73 -5.87
C GLN A 21 1.78 22.79 -4.49
N VAL A 22 2.57 22.95 -3.44
CA VAL A 22 2.07 22.92 -2.04
C VAL A 22 2.51 24.16 -1.25
N ASN A 23 2.83 25.25 -1.97
CA ASN A 23 3.25 26.54 -1.42
C ASN A 23 4.41 26.44 -0.41
N GLY A 24 5.30 25.46 -0.60
CA GLY A 24 6.47 25.24 0.28
C GLY A 24 6.12 24.74 1.68
N SER A 25 4.89 24.26 1.90
CA SER A 25 4.48 23.70 3.20
C SER A 25 5.17 22.37 3.55
N LEU A 26 5.78 21.72 2.56
CA LEU A 26 6.58 20.51 2.68
C LEU A 26 7.96 20.73 2.06
N ARG A 27 8.96 19.97 2.51
CA ARG A 27 10.30 19.93 1.91
C ARG A 27 10.85 18.52 1.88
N CYS A 28 11.59 18.18 0.83
CA CYS A 28 12.37 16.97 0.73
C CYS A 28 13.73 17.14 1.44
N ALA A 29 14.18 16.09 2.11
CA ALA A 29 15.52 15.97 2.68
C ALA A 29 16.08 14.56 2.43
N LEU A 30 17.40 14.41 2.57
CA LEU A 30 18.03 13.10 2.63
C LEU A 30 18.06 12.61 4.07
N ASP A 31 17.68 11.35 4.25
CA ASP A 31 17.80 10.57 5.47
C ASP A 31 18.82 9.44 5.22
N GLY A 32 19.72 9.21 6.17
CA GLY A 32 20.81 8.23 6.02
C GLY A 32 20.35 6.78 5.91
N HIS A 33 19.09 6.48 6.27
CA HIS A 33 18.53 5.14 6.25
C HIS A 33 17.35 5.00 5.27
N LYS A 34 16.53 6.05 5.13
CA LYS A 34 15.30 6.03 4.33
C LYS A 34 15.47 6.62 2.92
N GLY A 35 16.65 7.16 2.61
CA GLY A 35 16.89 7.82 1.32
C GLY A 35 16.28 9.22 1.30
N ARG A 36 15.16 9.42 0.61
CA ARG A 36 14.48 10.74 0.54
C ARG A 36 13.22 10.71 1.40
N VAL A 37 13.05 11.75 2.21
CA VAL A 37 11.90 11.92 3.09
C VAL A 37 11.26 13.28 2.89
N LEU A 38 9.95 13.36 3.04
CA LEU A 38 9.22 14.63 3.14
C LEU A 38 9.09 15.06 4.60
N LEU A 39 9.36 16.34 4.85
CA LEU A 39 9.29 16.97 6.16
C LEU A 39 8.29 18.13 6.11
N ALA A 40 7.54 18.32 7.18
CA ALA A 40 6.68 19.47 7.39
C ALA A 40 7.53 20.75 7.53
N VAL A 41 7.12 21.84 6.88
CA VAL A 41 7.74 23.17 7.03
C VAL A 41 6.94 24.05 8.00
N ARG A 42 5.70 23.68 8.28
CA ARG A 42 4.78 24.33 9.22
C ARG A 42 4.04 23.26 10.04
N ASP A 43 3.35 23.71 11.07
CA ASP A 43 2.44 22.85 11.83
C ASP A 43 1.18 22.50 11.02
N PHE A 44 0.64 21.31 11.25
CA PHE A 44 -0.64 20.84 10.74
C PHE A 44 -1.48 20.29 11.89
N GLU A 45 -2.78 20.61 11.89
CA GLU A 45 -3.74 20.04 12.82
C GLU A 45 -4.28 18.71 12.30
N CYS A 46 -4.89 17.93 13.20
CA CYS A 46 -5.56 16.69 12.80
C CYS A 46 -6.68 16.98 11.79
N GLY A 47 -6.69 16.26 10.66
CA GLY A 47 -7.65 16.41 9.57
C GLY A 47 -7.23 17.40 8.47
N ASP A 48 -6.21 18.22 8.71
CA ASP A 48 -5.69 19.17 7.72
C ASP A 48 -5.31 18.45 6.42
N ARG A 49 -5.65 19.07 5.29
CA ARG A 49 -5.16 18.64 3.98
C ARG A 49 -3.73 19.15 3.79
N LEU A 50 -2.78 18.24 3.62
CA LEU A 50 -1.40 18.59 3.31
C LEU A 50 -1.29 19.02 1.84
N PHE A 51 -1.81 18.18 0.94
CA PHE A 51 -1.85 18.47 -0.49
C PHE A 51 -2.86 17.59 -1.22
N SER A 52 -3.04 17.91 -2.50
CA SER A 52 -3.65 17.00 -3.45
C SER A 52 -2.94 17.08 -4.77
N GLU A 53 -2.76 15.93 -5.39
CA GLU A 53 -1.96 15.78 -6.58
C GLU A 53 -2.69 14.90 -7.59
N ALA A 54 -2.82 15.39 -8.82
CA ALA A 54 -3.24 14.56 -9.93
C ALA A 54 -2.17 13.49 -10.22
N PRO A 55 -2.53 12.34 -10.81
CA PRO A 55 -1.56 11.32 -11.16
C PRO A 55 -0.45 11.88 -12.02
N LEU A 56 0.80 11.56 -11.65
CA LEU A 56 1.96 11.81 -12.50
C LEU A 56 1.85 10.99 -13.78
N HIS A 57 1.36 9.76 -13.70
CA HIS A 57 1.09 8.92 -14.86
C HIS A 57 0.04 7.86 -14.55
N LEU A 58 -0.79 7.55 -15.54
CA LEU A 58 -1.83 6.52 -15.51
C LEU A 58 -1.62 5.54 -16.65
N VAL A 59 -1.56 4.26 -16.34
CA VAL A 59 -1.48 3.20 -17.35
C VAL A 59 -2.41 2.07 -16.98
N ALA A 60 -3.26 1.67 -17.92
CA ALA A 60 -4.14 0.52 -17.79
C ALA A 60 -3.80 -0.55 -18.84
N GLU A 61 -4.31 -1.77 -18.63
CA GLU A 61 -4.27 -2.78 -19.67
C GLU A 61 -4.97 -2.27 -20.92
N ALA A 62 -4.37 -2.54 -22.08
CA ALA A 62 -4.91 -2.15 -23.37
C ALA A 62 -5.08 -3.37 -24.28
N PRO A 63 -6.04 -4.28 -24.02
CA PRO A 63 -6.16 -5.55 -24.76
C PRO A 63 -6.35 -5.39 -26.27
N ALA A 64 -6.93 -4.27 -26.71
CA ALA A 64 -7.11 -3.95 -28.12
C ALA A 64 -5.87 -3.32 -28.77
N ASP A 65 -4.86 -2.93 -27.98
CA ASP A 65 -3.64 -2.33 -28.49
C ASP A 65 -2.71 -3.41 -29.12
N PRO A 66 -2.25 -3.22 -30.37
CA PRO A 66 -1.37 -4.16 -31.04
C PRO A 66 -0.02 -4.36 -30.32
N GLY A 67 0.55 -3.29 -29.76
CA GLY A 67 1.79 -3.31 -28.99
C GLY A 67 1.63 -4.10 -27.69
N PHE A 68 0.56 -3.85 -26.94
CA PHE A 68 0.26 -4.62 -25.73
C PHE A 68 0.00 -6.10 -26.04
N THR A 69 -0.71 -6.41 -27.13
CA THR A 69 -0.92 -7.78 -27.60
C THR A 69 0.41 -8.48 -27.94
N ARG A 70 1.33 -7.77 -28.61
CA ARG A 70 2.68 -8.27 -28.91
C ARG A 70 3.48 -8.53 -27.63
N LEU A 71 3.43 -7.61 -26.67
CA LEU A 71 4.06 -7.77 -25.35
C LEU A 71 3.51 -8.99 -24.59
N ARG A 72 2.19 -9.17 -24.54
CA ARG A 72 1.56 -10.32 -23.88
C ARG A 72 2.01 -11.65 -24.49
N ARG A 73 2.11 -11.70 -25.83
CA ARG A 73 2.60 -12.88 -26.56
C ARG A 73 4.05 -13.18 -26.20
N LEU A 74 4.91 -12.16 -26.25
CA LEU A 74 6.32 -12.29 -25.91
C LEU A 74 6.51 -12.76 -24.46
N ALA A 75 5.81 -12.13 -23.52
CA ALA A 75 5.86 -12.47 -22.11
C ALA A 75 5.46 -13.93 -21.84
N LYS A 76 4.41 -14.41 -22.51
CA LYS A 76 3.97 -15.81 -22.43
C LYS A 76 5.00 -16.77 -23.02
N GLN A 77 5.60 -16.42 -24.16
CA GLN A 77 6.59 -17.27 -24.84
C GLN A 77 7.92 -17.37 -24.08
N ARG A 78 8.32 -16.30 -23.39
CA ARG A 78 9.62 -16.20 -22.71
C ARG A 78 9.55 -16.43 -21.20
N GLY A 79 8.35 -16.51 -20.62
CA GLY A 79 8.15 -16.71 -19.18
C GLY A 79 8.68 -15.53 -18.37
N PHE A 80 8.12 -14.35 -18.61
CA PHE A 80 8.50 -13.11 -17.89
C PHE A 80 8.21 -13.22 -16.39
N ALA A 81 9.02 -12.53 -15.59
CA ALA A 81 8.92 -12.53 -14.14
C ALA A 81 7.67 -11.81 -13.62
N HIS A 82 7.19 -10.80 -14.35
CA HIS A 82 6.04 -9.99 -13.97
C HIS A 82 4.89 -10.11 -15.00
N THR A 83 3.70 -9.67 -14.61
CA THR A 83 2.58 -9.57 -15.56
C THR A 83 2.86 -8.52 -16.64
N PRO A 84 2.29 -8.65 -17.85
CA PRO A 84 2.52 -7.73 -18.96
C PRO A 84 2.24 -6.26 -18.66
N LEU A 85 1.31 -5.95 -17.75
CA LEU A 85 0.96 -4.57 -17.39
C LEU A 85 2.15 -3.79 -16.80
N TRP A 86 3.02 -4.44 -16.02
CA TRP A 86 4.21 -3.78 -15.44
C TRP A 86 5.17 -3.26 -16.50
N TYR A 87 5.47 -4.10 -17.49
CA TYR A 87 6.32 -3.71 -18.62
C TYR A 87 5.61 -2.71 -19.54
N TRP A 88 4.29 -2.83 -19.69
CA TRP A 88 3.48 -1.89 -20.46
C TRP A 88 3.51 -0.49 -19.84
N ALA A 89 3.45 -0.40 -18.52
CA ALA A 89 3.57 0.85 -17.79
C ALA A 89 4.95 1.51 -17.97
N ALA A 90 6.01 0.71 -17.92
CA ALA A 90 7.37 1.19 -18.23
C ALA A 90 7.49 1.68 -19.70
N LEU A 91 6.94 0.94 -20.66
CA LEU A 91 6.92 1.34 -22.08
C LEU A 91 6.11 2.63 -22.31
N GLY A 92 4.94 2.76 -21.68
CA GLY A 92 4.10 3.95 -21.74
C GLY A 92 4.70 5.19 -21.04
N SER A 93 5.85 5.03 -20.39
CA SER A 93 6.63 6.07 -19.71
C SER A 93 7.85 6.55 -20.53
N LEU A 94 7.95 6.15 -21.79
CA LEU A 94 9.01 6.55 -22.71
C LEU A 94 8.73 7.91 -23.36
N THR A 95 9.80 8.64 -23.71
CA THR A 95 9.68 9.91 -24.46
C THR A 95 9.65 9.66 -25.96
N GLU A 96 9.34 10.72 -26.73
CA GLU A 96 9.45 10.71 -28.19
C GLU A 96 10.84 10.28 -28.68
N ALA A 97 11.92 10.71 -28.00
CA ALA A 97 13.27 10.36 -28.38
C ALA A 97 13.58 8.87 -28.18
N ASP A 98 13.03 8.28 -27.12
CA ASP A 98 13.21 6.85 -26.80
C ASP A 98 12.49 5.96 -27.84
N CYS A 99 11.30 6.38 -28.27
CA CYS A 99 10.46 5.65 -29.20
C CYS A 99 10.92 5.72 -30.67
N ARG A 100 12.02 6.42 -30.99
CA ARG A 100 12.60 6.39 -32.35
C ARG A 100 12.96 4.95 -32.73
N ASN A 101 12.70 4.54 -33.97
CA ASN A 101 12.95 3.17 -34.45
C ASN A 101 12.20 2.06 -33.68
N CYS A 102 11.18 2.41 -32.88
CA CYS A 102 10.28 1.44 -32.28
C CYS A 102 9.30 0.94 -33.34
N GLU A 103 9.17 -0.37 -33.48
CA GLU A 103 8.26 -1.03 -34.43
C GLU A 103 6.79 -0.97 -34.01
N VAL A 104 6.51 -0.57 -32.76
CA VAL A 104 5.17 -0.42 -32.22
C VAL A 104 4.90 1.03 -31.84
N VAL A 105 3.64 1.46 -31.99
CA VAL A 105 3.21 2.79 -31.56
C VAL A 105 2.95 2.73 -30.06
N LEU A 106 3.74 3.48 -29.28
CA LEU A 106 3.59 3.59 -27.84
C LEU A 106 3.01 4.97 -27.47
N HIS A 107 2.29 5.03 -26.35
CA HIS A 107 2.05 6.29 -25.65
C HIS A 107 3.38 6.92 -25.24
N LYS A 108 3.47 8.26 -25.31
CA LYS A 108 4.71 9.00 -25.05
C LYS A 108 4.45 10.06 -23.99
N VAL A 109 5.37 10.16 -23.04
CA VAL A 109 5.35 11.19 -22.00
C VAL A 109 6.28 12.35 -22.35
N SER A 110 6.07 13.50 -21.70
CA SER A 110 7.01 14.62 -21.82
C SER A 110 8.36 14.29 -21.18
N VAL A 111 9.41 15.02 -21.56
CA VAL A 111 10.74 14.87 -20.95
C VAL A 111 10.69 15.15 -19.44
N GLU A 112 9.94 16.17 -19.03
CA GLU A 112 9.75 16.53 -17.62
C GLU A 112 9.01 15.44 -16.83
N GLN A 113 7.95 14.85 -17.42
CA GLN A 113 7.20 13.77 -16.79
C GLN A 113 8.07 12.51 -16.63
N GLN A 114 8.86 12.15 -17.66
CA GLN A 114 9.82 11.04 -17.55
C GLN A 114 10.93 11.34 -16.53
N GLN A 115 11.43 12.58 -16.46
CA GLN A 115 12.43 12.97 -15.47
C GLN A 115 11.88 12.76 -14.05
N ARG A 116 10.64 13.20 -13.79
CA ARG A 116 9.94 12.97 -12.51
C ARG A 116 9.75 11.50 -12.20
N LEU A 117 9.31 10.70 -13.17
CA LEU A 117 9.16 9.24 -13.00
C LEU A 117 10.50 8.60 -12.63
N GLN A 118 11.57 8.94 -13.35
CA GLN A 118 12.90 8.41 -13.05
C GLN A 118 13.40 8.84 -11.67
N MET A 119 12.94 9.95 -11.10
CA MET A 119 13.31 10.34 -9.74
C MET A 119 12.66 9.44 -8.67
N LEU A 120 11.55 8.76 -8.96
CA LEU A 120 10.84 7.92 -8.00
C LEU A 120 11.60 6.63 -7.63
N PHE A 121 12.62 6.28 -8.40
CA PHE A 121 13.47 5.12 -8.13
C PHE A 121 14.90 5.57 -7.87
N HIS A 122 15.47 5.20 -6.73
CA HIS A 122 16.87 5.52 -6.43
C HIS A 122 17.79 4.57 -7.25
N PRO A 123 18.96 5.00 -7.75
CA PRO A 123 19.76 4.17 -8.65
C PRO A 123 20.29 2.91 -7.97
N ALA A 124 19.76 1.75 -8.33
CA ALA A 124 20.52 0.52 -8.34
C ALA A 124 21.21 0.42 -9.71
N ALA A 125 22.51 0.12 -9.70
CA ALA A 125 23.32 -0.04 -10.91
C ALA A 125 23.04 -1.41 -11.56
N ASP A 126 21.78 -1.68 -11.90
CA ASP A 126 21.38 -2.97 -12.40
C ASP A 126 21.41 -2.99 -13.92
N SER A 127 22.07 -4.01 -14.47
CA SER A 127 21.99 -4.34 -15.88
C SER A 127 20.55 -4.69 -16.27
N PRO A 128 20.09 -4.35 -17.48
CA PRO A 128 18.76 -4.72 -17.93
C PRO A 128 18.50 -6.22 -17.79
N SER A 129 17.33 -6.58 -17.28
CA SER A 129 16.88 -7.95 -17.11
C SER A 129 16.69 -8.64 -18.46
N LYS A 130 16.66 -9.98 -18.45
CA LYS A 130 16.40 -10.79 -19.65
C LYS A 130 15.05 -10.41 -20.31
N ASP A 131 14.07 -9.99 -19.51
CA ASP A 131 12.74 -9.64 -19.98
C ASP A 131 12.77 -8.30 -20.72
N ILE A 132 13.44 -7.29 -20.15
CA ILE A 132 13.66 -5.99 -20.82
C ILE A 132 14.50 -6.15 -22.08
N LEU A 133 15.56 -6.95 -22.05
CA LEU A 133 16.36 -7.23 -23.24
C LEU A 133 15.53 -7.89 -24.34
N ALA A 134 14.64 -8.82 -24.00
CA ALA A 134 13.73 -9.45 -24.96
C ALA A 134 12.74 -8.43 -25.54
N ILE A 135 12.17 -7.54 -24.72
CA ILE A 135 11.28 -6.46 -25.20
C ILE A 135 12.02 -5.55 -26.17
N VAL A 136 13.23 -5.11 -25.84
CA VAL A 136 14.01 -4.21 -26.71
C VAL A 136 14.41 -4.88 -28.02
N GLN A 137 14.76 -6.17 -27.99
CA GLN A 137 15.02 -6.94 -29.21
C GLN A 137 13.77 -7.08 -30.09
N GLU A 138 12.59 -7.22 -29.49
CA GLU A 138 11.33 -7.35 -30.22
C GLU A 138 10.82 -6.01 -30.77
N PHE A 139 10.91 -4.94 -29.98
CA PHE A 139 10.27 -3.66 -30.30
C PHE A 139 11.21 -2.69 -31.02
N TRP A 140 12.53 -2.85 -30.87
CA TRP A 140 13.56 -2.03 -31.52
C TRP A 140 14.52 -2.90 -32.35
N ALA A 141 14.02 -3.94 -33.03
CA ALA A 141 14.88 -4.93 -33.70
C ALA A 141 15.84 -4.29 -34.72
N GLN A 142 15.38 -3.24 -35.42
CA GLN A 142 16.14 -2.51 -36.43
C GLN A 142 16.91 -1.29 -35.89
N ALA A 143 16.80 -1.00 -34.59
CA ALA A 143 17.46 0.17 -34.00
C ALA A 143 18.97 -0.07 -33.79
N PRO A 144 19.80 1.00 -33.84
CA PRO A 144 21.22 0.91 -33.51
C PRO A 144 21.46 0.31 -32.12
N THR A 145 22.55 -0.45 -31.97
CA THR A 145 22.89 -1.10 -30.69
C THR A 145 23.03 -0.12 -29.53
N SER A 146 23.56 1.08 -29.78
CA SER A 146 23.65 2.15 -28.77
C SER A 146 22.28 2.60 -28.27
N GLN A 147 21.32 2.75 -29.18
CA GLN A 147 19.95 3.12 -28.81
C GLN A 147 19.27 1.99 -28.02
N ARG A 148 19.39 0.75 -28.47
CA ARG A 148 18.85 -0.42 -27.76
C ARG A 148 19.39 -0.51 -26.33
N GLY A 149 20.69 -0.32 -26.14
CA GLY A 149 21.30 -0.29 -24.81
C GLY A 149 20.75 0.82 -23.92
N SER A 150 20.61 2.05 -24.45
CA SER A 150 20.06 3.19 -23.71
C SER A 150 18.58 2.98 -23.32
N VAL A 151 17.76 2.47 -24.23
CA VAL A 151 16.34 2.19 -23.97
C VAL A 151 16.20 1.05 -22.96
N ALA A 152 17.02 0.00 -23.06
CA ALA A 152 16.99 -1.11 -22.12
C ALA A 152 17.30 -0.65 -20.69
N ALA A 153 18.37 0.12 -20.49
CA ALA A 153 18.72 0.66 -19.17
C ALA A 153 17.60 1.54 -18.60
N LYS A 154 16.97 2.35 -19.46
CA LYS A 154 15.88 3.21 -19.06
C LYS A 154 14.60 2.44 -18.71
N LEU A 155 14.26 1.42 -19.50
CA LEU A 155 13.09 0.57 -19.24
C LEU A 155 13.24 -0.23 -17.95
N GLU A 156 14.43 -0.73 -17.64
CA GLU A 156 14.69 -1.42 -16.38
C GLU A 156 14.44 -0.48 -15.18
N ARG A 157 14.95 0.75 -15.28
CA ARG A 157 14.71 1.78 -14.26
C ARG A 157 13.22 2.11 -14.13
N LEU A 158 12.52 2.33 -15.24
CA LEU A 158 11.09 2.63 -15.24
C LEU A 158 10.26 1.46 -14.70
N LEU A 159 10.63 0.21 -15.00
CA LEU A 159 10.01 -0.96 -14.41
C LEU A 159 10.13 -0.95 -12.88
N GLY A 160 11.31 -0.64 -12.35
CA GLY A 160 11.54 -0.47 -10.91
C GLY A 160 10.68 0.64 -10.29
N VAL A 161 10.48 1.76 -11.01
CA VAL A 161 9.55 2.83 -10.59
C VAL A 161 8.16 2.26 -10.39
N TRP A 162 7.60 1.58 -11.41
CA TRP A 162 6.24 1.05 -11.33
C TRP A 162 6.10 -0.02 -10.25
N LEU A 163 7.05 -0.95 -10.13
CA LEU A 163 6.99 -2.03 -9.14
C LEU A 163 6.96 -1.52 -7.68
N LEU A 164 7.69 -0.44 -7.38
CA LEU A 164 7.86 0.01 -6.00
C LEU A 164 6.97 1.21 -5.63
N ASN A 165 6.57 2.03 -6.61
CA ASN A 165 5.95 3.34 -6.37
C ASN A 165 4.57 3.53 -7.00
N CYS A 166 4.01 2.53 -7.67
CA CYS A 166 2.65 2.66 -8.19
C CYS A 166 1.57 2.34 -7.14
N PHE A 167 0.36 2.79 -7.44
CA PHE A 167 -0.88 2.49 -6.73
C PHE A 167 -1.86 1.84 -7.70
N GLU A 168 -2.67 0.92 -7.21
CA GLU A 168 -3.83 0.42 -7.95
C GLU A 168 -4.79 1.58 -8.21
N HIS A 169 -5.33 1.64 -9.43
CA HIS A 169 -6.16 2.75 -9.90
C HIS A 169 -7.52 2.30 -10.44
N SER A 170 -7.54 1.23 -11.25
CA SER A 170 -8.77 0.69 -11.84
C SER A 170 -8.76 -0.84 -11.85
N GLU A 171 -9.94 -1.46 -11.76
CA GLU A 171 -10.11 -2.92 -11.79
C GLU A 171 -10.44 -3.45 -13.20
N GLU A 172 -11.20 -2.71 -13.99
CA GLU A 172 -11.63 -3.13 -15.33
C GLU A 172 -11.59 -1.96 -16.34
N PRO A 173 -10.56 -1.87 -17.21
CA PRO A 173 -9.36 -2.70 -17.20
C PRO A 173 -8.48 -2.45 -15.96
N VAL A 174 -7.64 -3.42 -15.60
CA VAL A 174 -6.68 -3.26 -14.49
C VAL A 174 -5.71 -2.12 -14.84
N GLY A 175 -5.53 -1.18 -13.91
CA GLY A 175 -4.68 -0.02 -14.13
C GLY A 175 -3.94 0.44 -12.89
N PHE A 176 -2.79 1.07 -13.15
CA PHE A 176 -1.88 1.61 -12.16
C PHE A 176 -1.72 3.12 -12.34
N SER A 177 -1.47 3.78 -11.22
CA SER A 177 -1.15 5.20 -11.15
C SER A 177 0.18 5.41 -10.42
N THR A 178 0.91 6.44 -10.81
CA THR A 178 2.05 6.95 -10.05
C THR A 178 1.80 8.41 -9.68
N PHE A 179 2.38 8.85 -8.58
CA PHE A 179 2.31 10.23 -8.12
C PHE A 179 3.72 10.69 -7.77
N PHE A 180 3.98 12.00 -7.84
CA PHE A 180 5.28 12.55 -7.55
C PHE A 180 5.52 12.71 -6.05
N LEU A 181 4.79 13.57 -5.33
CA LEU A 181 5.02 13.77 -3.90
C LEU A 181 4.74 12.53 -3.04
N PRO A 182 3.65 11.77 -3.24
CA PRO A 182 3.37 10.57 -2.45
C PRO A 182 4.51 9.54 -2.45
N SER A 183 5.28 9.43 -3.54
CA SER A 183 6.42 8.51 -3.63
C SER A 183 7.64 8.90 -2.78
N PHE A 184 7.66 10.10 -2.19
CA PHE A 184 8.70 10.52 -1.23
C PHE A 184 8.23 10.46 0.24
N VAL A 185 7.01 9.97 0.47
CA VAL A 185 6.45 9.80 1.81
C VAL A 185 6.89 8.45 2.36
N SER A 186 7.56 8.45 3.50
CA SER A 186 8.11 7.23 4.10
C SER A 186 7.04 6.40 4.82
N HIS A 187 7.38 5.12 5.03
CA HIS A 187 6.58 4.23 5.85
C HIS A 187 6.73 4.49 7.35
N ASP A 188 5.64 4.45 8.09
CA ASP A 188 5.60 4.21 9.53
C ASP A 188 4.40 3.31 9.86
N CYS A 189 4.55 2.34 10.78
CA CYS A 189 3.42 1.50 11.22
C CYS A 189 2.43 2.28 12.11
N ARG A 190 2.81 3.45 12.61
CA ARG A 190 1.94 4.42 13.30
C ARG A 190 2.03 5.77 12.57
N PRO A 191 1.50 5.85 11.34
CA PRO A 191 1.71 6.99 10.47
C PRO A 191 1.09 8.27 11.03
N ASN A 192 1.62 9.42 10.62
CA ASN A 192 1.03 10.72 10.94
C ASN A 192 0.08 11.24 9.86
N CYS A 193 0.02 10.58 8.70
CA CYS A 193 -0.91 10.90 7.63
C CYS A 193 -1.75 9.70 7.20
N MET A 194 -2.84 10.00 6.50
CA MET A 194 -3.63 9.06 5.71
C MET A 194 -3.91 9.68 4.35
N TRP A 195 -4.36 8.84 3.42
CA TRP A 195 -4.72 9.30 2.09
C TRP A 195 -5.99 8.65 1.59
N HIS A 196 -6.61 9.31 0.61
CA HIS A 196 -7.72 8.78 -0.15
C HIS A 196 -7.71 9.41 -1.55
N TYR A 197 -8.55 8.88 -2.44
CA TYR A 197 -8.78 9.48 -3.76
C TYR A 197 -9.95 10.47 -3.73
N GLU A 198 -9.81 11.57 -4.47
CA GLU A 198 -10.91 12.45 -4.90
C GLU A 198 -10.89 12.47 -6.44
N GLY A 199 -11.77 11.68 -7.08
CA GLY A 199 -11.61 11.35 -8.49
C GLY A 199 -10.31 10.57 -8.70
N ASP A 200 -9.46 11.03 -9.62
CA ASP A 200 -8.13 10.42 -9.83
C ASP A 200 -7.05 11.05 -8.95
N SER A 201 -7.38 12.11 -8.20
CA SER A 201 -6.39 12.86 -7.43
C SER A 201 -6.10 12.19 -6.09
N PHE A 202 -4.82 12.06 -5.77
CA PHE A 202 -4.35 11.64 -4.45
C PHE A 202 -4.56 12.79 -3.47
N VAL A 203 -5.17 12.53 -2.31
CA VAL A 203 -5.38 13.54 -1.25
C VAL A 203 -4.72 13.06 0.03
N MET A 204 -3.76 13.84 0.52
CA MET A 204 -3.04 13.57 1.77
C MET A 204 -3.61 14.40 2.91
N ARG A 205 -3.94 13.75 4.04
CA ARG A 205 -4.46 14.39 5.25
C ARG A 205 -3.71 13.99 6.50
N ALA A 206 -3.58 14.93 7.44
CA ALA A 206 -3.01 14.68 8.74
C ALA A 206 -3.93 13.77 9.56
N ARG A 207 -3.40 12.65 10.06
CA ARG A 207 -4.08 11.72 10.99
C ARG A 207 -3.97 12.16 12.45
N LYS A 208 -3.04 13.04 12.75
CA LYS A 208 -2.73 13.63 14.06
C LYS A 208 -2.03 14.97 13.83
N ALA A 209 -1.85 15.77 14.89
CA ALA A 209 -1.04 16.97 14.79
C ALA A 209 0.39 16.64 14.33
N ILE A 210 0.95 17.48 13.46
CA ILE A 210 2.30 17.34 12.88
C ILE A 210 3.01 18.68 13.11
N ALA A 211 4.15 18.66 13.79
CA ALA A 211 4.93 19.87 14.03
C ALA A 211 5.83 20.19 12.82
N ALA A 212 6.18 21.45 12.65
CA ALA A 212 7.22 21.85 11.71
C ALA A 212 8.53 21.09 11.99
N GLY A 213 9.10 20.49 10.95
CA GLY A 213 10.28 19.63 11.03
C GLY A 213 9.97 18.14 11.12
N ASP A 214 8.74 17.74 11.49
CA ASP A 214 8.36 16.33 11.54
C ASP A 214 8.35 15.70 10.15
N GLU A 215 8.73 14.43 10.09
CA GLU A 215 8.63 13.61 8.88
C GLU A 215 7.18 13.25 8.56
N ILE A 216 6.79 13.40 7.31
CA ILE A 216 5.49 12.96 6.80
C ILE A 216 5.55 11.47 6.51
N THR A 217 4.65 10.69 7.12
CA THR A 217 4.63 9.23 7.03
C THR A 217 3.23 8.67 6.76
N VAL A 218 3.18 7.59 5.98
CA VAL A 218 1.98 6.77 5.71
C VAL A 218 2.26 5.29 6.00
N SER A 219 1.22 4.46 6.04
CA SER A 219 1.41 3.01 6.00
C SER A 219 1.56 2.53 4.56
N TYR A 220 2.53 1.64 4.30
CA TYR A 220 2.63 0.88 3.05
C TYR A 220 1.89 -0.46 3.14
N LEU A 221 1.47 -0.82 4.36
CA LEU A 221 0.65 -1.98 4.65
C LEU A 221 -0.82 -1.57 4.62
N ALA A 222 -1.69 -2.54 4.35
CA ALA A 222 -3.13 -2.38 4.56
C ALA A 222 -3.42 -2.07 6.04
N GLU A 223 -4.55 -1.42 6.32
CA GLU A 223 -4.88 -0.99 7.69
C GLU A 223 -5.07 -2.20 8.62
N GLU A 224 -5.56 -3.33 8.10
CA GLU A 224 -5.70 -4.58 8.84
C GLU A 224 -4.34 -5.15 9.24
N ALA A 225 -3.34 -5.06 8.36
CA ALA A 225 -1.99 -5.53 8.62
C ALA A 225 -1.28 -4.70 9.70
N LEU A 226 -1.74 -3.48 9.99
CA LEU A 226 -1.22 -2.70 11.13
C LEU A 226 -1.60 -3.30 12.49
N LEU A 227 -2.61 -4.18 12.53
CA LEU A 227 -3.03 -4.90 13.73
C LEU A 227 -2.25 -6.20 13.94
N GLU A 228 -1.47 -6.62 12.95
CA GLU A 228 -0.63 -7.83 13.05
C GLU A 228 0.66 -7.56 13.82
N SER A 229 1.33 -8.63 14.26
CA SER A 229 2.60 -8.55 14.99
C SER A 229 3.69 -7.82 14.21
N THR A 230 4.67 -7.29 14.94
CA THR A 230 5.86 -6.63 14.38
C THR A 230 6.63 -7.53 13.44
N ALA A 231 6.71 -8.83 13.75
CA ALA A 231 7.31 -9.82 12.87
C ALA A 231 6.54 -9.93 11.54
N SER A 232 5.22 -10.05 11.58
CA SER A 232 4.40 -10.14 10.36
C SER A 232 4.52 -8.89 9.50
N ARG A 233 4.39 -7.70 10.10
CA ARG A 233 4.53 -6.41 9.40
C ARG A 233 5.89 -6.29 8.71
N ARG A 234 6.98 -6.71 9.37
CA ARG A 234 8.34 -6.73 8.79
C ARG A 234 8.47 -7.71 7.64
N THR A 235 7.96 -8.93 7.77
CA THR A 235 7.95 -9.94 6.70
C THR A 235 7.24 -9.41 5.46
N GLN A 236 6.07 -8.77 5.62
CA GLN A 236 5.34 -8.19 4.51
C GLN A 236 6.10 -7.05 3.83
N LEU A 237 6.69 -6.13 4.60
CA LEU A 237 7.47 -5.01 4.07
C LEU A 237 8.77 -5.47 3.40
N GLU A 238 9.44 -6.48 3.94
CA GLU A 238 10.63 -7.06 3.31
C GLU A 238 10.29 -7.73 1.98
N ALA A 239 9.19 -8.49 1.94
CA ALA A 239 8.73 -9.17 0.73
C ALA A 239 8.28 -8.21 -0.39
N THR A 240 7.64 -7.10 -0.02
CA THR A 240 6.98 -6.20 -1.00
C THR A 240 7.74 -4.92 -1.28
N LYS A 241 8.57 -4.46 -0.34
CA LYS A 241 9.27 -3.16 -0.38
C LYS A 241 10.77 -3.29 -0.09
N HIS A 242 11.27 -4.49 0.19
CA HIS A 242 12.69 -4.80 0.33
C HIS A 242 13.42 -4.00 1.41
N PHE A 243 12.75 -3.74 2.55
CA PHE A 243 13.38 -3.14 3.72
C PHE A 243 12.85 -3.72 5.03
N LEU A 244 13.68 -3.62 6.07
CA LEU A 244 13.29 -3.97 7.44
C LEU A 244 12.81 -2.72 8.19
N CYS A 245 11.53 -2.71 8.59
CA CYS A 245 10.97 -1.56 9.30
C CYS A 245 11.58 -1.35 10.69
N ASN A 246 12.01 -0.12 10.97
CA ASN A 246 12.56 0.34 12.24
C ASN A 246 11.84 1.61 12.74
N CYS A 247 10.53 1.72 12.50
CA CYS A 247 9.70 2.77 13.08
C CYS A 247 9.53 2.59 14.60
N GLY A 248 9.04 3.61 15.30
CA GLY A 248 8.89 3.57 16.77
C GLY A 248 8.08 2.37 17.28
N THR A 249 7.10 1.88 16.51
CA THR A 249 6.35 0.66 16.84
C THR A 249 7.21 -0.60 16.67
N CYS A 250 7.94 -0.73 15.56
CA CYS A 250 8.74 -1.93 15.26
C CYS A 250 10.07 -1.98 16.05
N SER A 251 10.57 -0.85 16.51
CA SER A 251 11.77 -0.74 17.35
C SER A 251 11.44 -0.80 18.84
N ALA A 252 10.15 -0.80 19.21
CA ALA A 252 9.75 -1.00 20.60
C ALA A 252 10.19 -2.38 21.08
N THR A 253 10.57 -2.46 22.36
CA THR A 253 10.93 -3.75 22.98
C THR A 253 9.72 -4.68 23.05
N LEU A 254 8.54 -4.14 23.35
CA LEU A 254 7.29 -4.89 23.47
C LEU A 254 6.45 -4.76 22.21
N ASP A 255 5.86 -5.87 21.80
CA ASP A 255 4.83 -5.87 20.77
C ASP A 255 3.44 -5.74 21.39
N LEU A 256 2.92 -4.51 21.45
CA LEU A 256 1.66 -4.21 22.14
C LEU A 256 0.40 -4.71 21.44
N VAL A 257 0.52 -5.21 20.20
CA VAL A 257 -0.59 -5.90 19.52
C VAL A 257 -0.56 -7.41 19.74
N ARG A 258 0.47 -7.93 20.41
CA ARG A 258 0.72 -9.35 20.69
C ARG A 258 0.48 -9.68 22.17
N GLY A 259 -0.72 -9.38 22.65
CA GLY A 259 -1.12 -9.58 24.04
C GLY A 259 -1.53 -11.02 24.34
N PHE A 260 -1.00 -11.60 25.41
CA PHE A 260 -1.36 -12.93 25.89
C PHE A 260 -2.13 -12.85 27.20
N ALA A 261 -3.10 -13.75 27.40
CA ALA A 261 -3.78 -13.88 28.68
C ALA A 261 -2.76 -14.21 29.79
N CYS A 262 -2.72 -13.37 30.83
CA CYS A 262 -1.74 -13.47 31.91
C CYS A 262 -1.80 -14.85 32.60
N PRO A 263 -0.71 -15.64 32.61
CA PRO A 263 -0.72 -16.94 33.26
C PRO A 263 -1.00 -16.90 34.77
N GLY A 264 -0.59 -15.84 35.46
CA GLY A 264 -0.80 -15.67 36.90
C GLY A 264 -2.25 -15.42 37.31
N CYS A 265 -2.89 -14.36 36.80
CA CYS A 265 -4.26 -14.00 37.18
C CYS A 265 -5.36 -14.38 36.19
N LYS A 266 -5.01 -14.81 34.96
CA LYS A 266 -5.92 -15.17 33.86
C LYS A 266 -6.87 -14.07 33.36
N GLU A 267 -6.92 -12.92 34.02
CA GLU A 267 -7.77 -11.80 33.64
C GLU A 267 -7.00 -10.60 33.05
N GLY A 268 -5.71 -10.48 33.36
CA GLY A 268 -4.85 -9.45 32.77
C GLY A 268 -4.14 -9.94 31.51
N GLU A 269 -3.28 -9.10 30.96
CA GLU A 269 -2.50 -9.37 29.75
C GLU A 269 -0.99 -9.26 30.03
N VAL A 270 -0.19 -10.06 29.34
CA VAL A 270 1.27 -9.94 29.30
C VAL A 270 1.71 -9.76 27.85
N PHE A 271 2.78 -9.00 27.64
CA PHE A 271 3.34 -8.76 26.31
C PHE A 271 4.76 -9.30 26.25
N LEU A 272 5.06 -9.98 25.16
CA LEU A 272 6.39 -10.54 24.91
C LEU A 272 7.28 -9.53 24.17
N ASP A 273 8.60 -9.77 24.20
CA ASP A 273 9.53 -9.04 23.34
C ASP A 273 9.19 -9.28 21.86
N VAL A 274 9.50 -8.32 20.99
CA VAL A 274 9.30 -8.45 19.53
C VAL A 274 10.00 -9.67 18.92
N ARG A 275 11.04 -10.22 19.58
CA ARG A 275 11.72 -11.47 19.20
C ARG A 275 11.09 -12.74 19.77
N GLY A 276 9.99 -12.60 20.54
CA GLY A 276 9.43 -13.70 21.32
C GLY A 276 10.29 -14.11 22.51
N GLU A 277 11.16 -13.21 22.98
CA GLU A 277 12.02 -13.42 24.14
C GLU A 277 11.41 -12.81 25.42
N ARG A 278 12.03 -13.13 26.57
CA ARG A 278 11.68 -12.51 27.84
C ARG A 278 11.95 -11.00 27.78
N PRO A 279 11.00 -10.14 28.18
CA PRO A 279 11.25 -8.70 28.29
C PRO A 279 12.46 -8.40 29.18
N ALA A 280 13.33 -7.50 28.72
CA ALA A 280 14.59 -7.17 29.40
C ALA A 280 14.40 -6.48 30.77
N SER A 281 13.23 -5.87 31.02
CA SER A 281 12.91 -5.24 32.31
C SER A 281 11.56 -5.69 32.85
N ALA A 282 11.46 -5.87 34.17
CA ALA A 282 10.22 -6.28 34.83
C ALA A 282 9.09 -5.22 34.76
N ALA A 283 9.43 -3.96 34.46
CA ALA A 283 8.46 -2.89 34.24
C ALA A 283 7.82 -2.95 32.85
N GLN A 284 8.39 -3.71 31.92
CA GLN A 284 7.95 -3.85 30.54
C GLN A 284 7.45 -5.29 30.34
N GLY A 285 6.18 -5.46 29.95
CA GLY A 285 5.60 -6.78 29.64
C GLY A 285 5.00 -7.54 30.83
N ALA A 286 5.22 -7.07 32.06
CA ALA A 286 4.51 -7.58 33.23
C ALA A 286 3.02 -7.25 33.15
N CYS A 287 2.21 -8.13 33.74
CA CYS A 287 0.78 -7.95 33.80
C CYS A 287 0.40 -6.68 34.56
N ARG A 288 -0.27 -5.75 33.89
CA ARG A 288 -0.70 -4.47 34.49
C ARG A 288 -1.63 -4.63 35.69
N ARG A 289 -2.25 -5.81 35.83
CA ARG A 289 -3.20 -6.12 36.89
C ARG A 289 -2.56 -6.75 38.13
N CYS A 290 -1.72 -7.77 37.96
CA CYS A 290 -1.16 -8.52 39.09
C CYS A 290 0.37 -8.46 39.19
N GLY A 291 1.04 -7.75 38.28
CA GLY A 291 2.50 -7.65 38.25
C GLY A 291 3.22 -8.93 37.79
N PHE A 292 2.48 -9.95 37.36
CA PHE A 292 3.06 -11.21 36.90
C PHE A 292 3.95 -11.00 35.67
N LEU A 293 5.17 -11.50 35.72
CA LEU A 293 6.12 -11.48 34.62
C LEU A 293 6.47 -12.93 34.23
N PRO A 294 6.21 -13.35 32.98
CA PRO A 294 6.55 -14.69 32.52
C PRO A 294 8.05 -14.98 32.62
N ASP A 295 8.41 -16.19 33.07
CA ASP A 295 9.78 -16.71 32.96
C ASP A 295 10.09 -17.22 31.54
N ALA A 296 11.34 -17.60 31.28
CA ALA A 296 11.78 -18.02 29.94
C ALA A 296 11.01 -19.25 29.40
N ARG A 297 10.63 -20.18 30.27
CA ARG A 297 9.84 -21.36 29.87
C ARG A 297 8.43 -20.94 29.49
N GLN A 298 7.80 -20.11 30.32
CA GLN A 298 6.45 -19.61 30.06
C GLN A 298 6.39 -18.75 28.80
N VAL A 299 7.43 -17.97 28.51
CA VAL A 299 7.56 -17.25 27.24
C VAL A 299 7.59 -18.21 26.05
N SER A 300 8.36 -19.30 26.14
CA SER A 300 8.39 -20.34 25.11
C SER A 300 7.02 -20.98 24.90
N ASP A 301 6.33 -21.35 26.00
CA ASP A 301 5.00 -21.95 25.94
C ASP A 301 3.97 -21.00 25.28
N LEU A 302 4.05 -19.70 25.56
CA LEU A 302 3.18 -18.68 24.94
C LEU A 302 3.50 -18.49 23.44
N ALA A 303 4.79 -18.47 23.07
CA ALA A 303 5.20 -18.39 21.68
C ALA A 303 4.74 -19.61 20.87
N GLU A 304 4.82 -20.82 21.43
CA GLU A 304 4.30 -22.04 20.80
C GLU A 304 2.77 -22.00 20.62
N GLN A 305 2.03 -21.44 21.59
CA GLN A 305 0.59 -21.27 21.48
C GLN A 305 0.22 -20.34 20.32
N GLU A 306 0.93 -19.23 20.16
CA GLU A 306 0.71 -18.32 19.04
C GLU A 306 1.02 -18.99 17.70
N ALA A 307 2.18 -19.65 17.57
CA ALA A 307 2.55 -20.35 16.35
C ALA A 307 1.48 -21.38 15.94
N ARG A 308 0.92 -22.10 16.92
CA ARG A 308 -0.19 -23.02 16.69
C ARG A 308 -1.47 -22.33 16.22
N ILE A 309 -1.80 -21.15 16.77
CA ILE A 309 -2.96 -20.36 16.30
C ILE A 309 -2.72 -19.91 14.86
N GLU A 310 -1.52 -19.42 14.54
CA GLU A 310 -1.16 -18.99 13.20
C GLU A 310 -1.29 -20.14 12.18
N GLU A 311 -0.79 -21.35 12.50
CA GLU A 311 -0.97 -22.54 11.67
C GLU A 311 -2.46 -22.88 11.45
N LEU A 312 -3.28 -22.77 12.50
CA LEU A 312 -4.72 -23.02 12.40
C LEU A 312 -5.42 -21.99 11.49
N VAL A 313 -5.06 -20.71 11.60
CA VAL A 313 -5.58 -19.64 10.73
C VAL A 313 -5.16 -19.89 9.28
N GLN A 314 -3.88 -20.20 9.04
CA GLN A 314 -3.40 -20.49 7.68
C GLN A 314 -4.06 -21.74 7.07
N GLU A 315 -4.27 -22.79 7.88
CA GLU A 315 -5.04 -23.96 7.45
C GLU A 315 -6.47 -23.59 7.09
N TRP A 316 -7.12 -22.78 7.93
CA TRP A 316 -8.47 -22.29 7.71
C TRP A 316 -8.57 -21.52 6.39
N ASP A 317 -7.69 -20.55 6.15
CA ASP A 317 -7.67 -19.76 4.93
C ASP A 317 -7.44 -20.63 3.69
N ARG A 318 -6.56 -21.63 3.79
CA ARG A 318 -6.32 -22.57 2.68
C ARG A 318 -7.55 -23.44 2.38
N ARG A 319 -8.33 -23.80 3.39
CA ARG A 319 -9.59 -24.52 3.22
C ARG A 319 -10.66 -23.62 2.60
N MET A 320 -10.82 -22.41 3.11
CA MET A 320 -11.84 -21.46 2.64
C MET A 320 -11.54 -20.93 1.23
N GLY A 321 -10.27 -20.68 0.92
CA GLY A 321 -9.81 -20.31 -0.42
C GLY A 321 -10.03 -21.42 -1.46
N LYS A 322 -10.13 -22.70 -1.04
CA LYS A 322 -10.47 -23.84 -1.92
C LYS A 322 -11.97 -24.05 -2.09
N THR A 323 -12.79 -23.72 -1.09
CA THR A 323 -14.25 -23.89 -1.15
C THR A 323 -14.96 -22.71 -1.79
N GLY A 324 -14.27 -21.57 -1.96
CA GLY A 324 -14.89 -20.35 -2.49
C GLY A 324 -15.90 -19.73 -1.53
N THR A 325 -15.93 -20.17 -0.27
CA THR A 325 -16.80 -19.64 0.79
C THR A 325 -15.95 -18.73 1.68
N GLY A 326 -15.69 -17.49 1.27
CA GLY A 326 -15.11 -16.52 2.20
C GLY A 326 -16.12 -16.08 3.27
N PRO A 327 -15.70 -15.33 4.31
CA PRO A 327 -16.62 -14.79 5.32
C PRO A 327 -17.79 -14.00 4.73
N GLU A 328 -17.60 -13.38 3.56
CA GLU A 328 -18.65 -12.73 2.76
C GLU A 328 -19.79 -13.69 2.35
N ASN A 329 -19.50 -14.98 2.20
CA ASN A 329 -20.51 -16.02 1.92
C ASN A 329 -21.15 -16.60 3.18
N LEU A 330 -20.61 -16.27 4.36
CA LEU A 330 -21.23 -16.56 5.66
C LEU A 330 -22.24 -15.47 6.06
N LEU A 331 -22.09 -14.24 5.57
CA LEU A 331 -23.11 -13.18 5.68
C LEU A 331 -24.21 -13.39 4.64
N THR A 332 -24.99 -14.45 4.82
CA THR A 332 -26.18 -14.70 3.98
C THR A 332 -27.25 -13.63 4.21
N ASP A 333 -28.10 -13.38 3.21
CA ASP A 333 -29.29 -12.51 3.35
C ASP A 333 -30.15 -12.89 4.56
N ALA A 334 -30.16 -14.17 4.95
CA ALA A 334 -30.85 -14.67 6.14
C ALA A 334 -30.20 -14.19 7.44
N ILE A 335 -28.87 -14.18 7.53
CA ILE A 335 -28.13 -13.67 8.68
C ILE A 335 -28.24 -12.15 8.78
N VAL A 336 -28.13 -11.45 7.65
CA VAL A 336 -28.32 -9.98 7.58
C VAL A 336 -29.75 -9.60 7.99
N SER A 337 -30.77 -10.32 7.50
CA SER A 337 -32.17 -10.09 7.89
C SER A 337 -32.43 -10.37 9.38
N SER A 338 -31.76 -11.38 9.95
CA SER A 338 -31.83 -11.70 11.39
C SER A 338 -31.22 -10.59 12.25
N LEU A 339 -30.08 -10.02 11.83
CA LEU A 339 -29.44 -8.87 12.51
C LEU A 339 -30.33 -7.61 12.47
N HIS A 340 -31.02 -7.37 11.36
CA HIS A 340 -32.01 -6.28 11.27
C HIS A 340 -33.27 -6.55 12.11
N GLY A 341 -33.64 -7.81 12.35
CA GLY A 341 -34.71 -8.19 13.26
C GLY A 341 -34.39 -7.89 14.73
N ILE A 342 -33.13 -8.11 15.15
CA ILE A 342 -32.67 -7.84 16.52
C ILE A 342 -32.69 -6.33 16.84
N GLY A 343 -32.45 -5.47 15.84
CA GLY A 343 -32.53 -4.02 15.98
C GLY A 343 -33.93 -3.47 16.24
N SER A 344 -35.00 -4.25 15.98
CA SER A 344 -36.39 -3.84 16.24
C SER A 344 -36.89 -4.20 17.64
N GLU A 345 -36.19 -5.07 18.38
CA GLU A 345 -36.58 -5.46 19.76
C GLU A 345 -35.82 -4.71 20.85
N ILE A 346 -34.72 -4.02 20.53
CA ILE A 346 -34.05 -3.11 21.45
C ILE A 346 -34.72 -1.73 21.34
N GLY A 347 -35.89 -1.61 21.98
CA GLY A 347 -36.48 -0.31 22.27
C GLY A 347 -35.50 0.59 23.04
N PRO A 348 -35.65 1.92 22.97
CA PRO A 348 -34.66 2.86 23.51
C PRO A 348 -34.54 2.68 25.03
N ARG A 349 -33.47 2.03 25.51
CA ARG A 349 -33.07 2.17 26.91
C ARG A 349 -32.49 3.56 27.08
N SER A 350 -33.18 4.36 27.87
CA SER A 350 -32.71 5.66 28.34
C SER A 350 -31.36 5.50 29.04
N THR A 351 -30.30 5.89 28.35
CA THR A 351 -29.06 6.32 29.00
C THR A 351 -28.87 7.77 28.60
N SER A 352 -29.28 8.66 29.51
CA SER A 352 -29.04 10.08 29.43
C SER A 352 -27.54 10.34 29.48
N TRP A 353 -26.93 10.60 28.33
CA TRP A 353 -25.65 11.31 28.28
C TRP A 353 -25.95 12.82 28.26
N PRO A 354 -25.34 13.62 29.16
CA PRO A 354 -25.63 15.04 29.25
C PRO A 354 -25.09 15.73 27.99
N THR A 355 -25.99 16.18 27.12
CA THR A 355 -25.67 16.99 25.94
C THR A 355 -26.05 18.44 26.22
N THR A 356 -25.07 19.26 26.58
CA THR A 356 -25.18 20.71 26.40
C THR A 356 -25.04 21.01 24.91
N LYS A 357 -26.15 21.36 24.26
CA LYS A 357 -26.19 21.96 22.90
C LYS A 357 -26.09 23.49 22.99
N PRO A 358 -25.48 24.13 21.99
CA PRO A 358 -26.06 25.29 21.33
C PRO A 358 -26.33 24.94 19.85
N ARG A 359 -27.59 24.77 19.42
CA ARG A 359 -28.52 25.73 18.79
C ARG A 359 -28.04 26.34 17.46
N GLY A 360 -28.82 26.03 16.41
CA GLY A 360 -28.71 26.51 15.01
C GLY A 360 -28.10 25.41 14.12
N MET A 361 -28.67 24.93 13.02
CA MET A 361 -29.67 25.50 12.11
C MET A 361 -30.15 24.38 11.14
N LEU A 362 -31.47 24.29 10.94
CA LEU A 362 -32.25 23.75 9.79
C LEU A 362 -31.82 22.44 9.07
N ARG A 363 -32.62 21.37 9.25
CA ARG A 363 -32.75 20.24 8.30
C ARG A 363 -33.84 20.54 7.25
N ARG A 364 -33.58 20.25 5.98
CA ARG A 364 -34.60 19.96 4.96
C ARG A 364 -34.29 18.61 4.29
N PRO A 365 -35.33 17.86 3.84
CA PRO A 365 -35.20 16.44 3.48
C PRO A 365 -34.98 16.24 1.97
N CYS A 366 -34.15 15.27 1.60
CA CYS A 366 -34.08 14.77 0.23
C CYS A 366 -34.62 13.33 0.16
N LEU A 367 -35.64 13.18 -0.69
CA LEU A 367 -36.34 11.95 -1.05
C LEU A 367 -35.45 11.09 -1.96
N TRP A 368 -35.39 9.78 -1.71
CA TRP A 368 -34.73 8.79 -2.57
C TRP A 368 -35.79 8.04 -3.39
N PRO A 369 -35.66 7.90 -4.73
CA PRO A 369 -36.46 6.93 -5.49
C PRO A 369 -35.78 5.56 -5.50
N ARG A 370 -36.57 4.53 -5.20
CA ARG A 370 -36.24 3.11 -5.38
C ARG A 370 -36.02 2.77 -6.86
N ALA A 371 -34.89 2.14 -7.19
CA ALA A 371 -34.75 1.35 -8.41
C ALA A 371 -33.93 0.08 -8.11
N ALA A 372 -34.53 -1.07 -8.43
CA ALA A 372 -34.01 -2.40 -8.19
C ALA A 372 -32.94 -2.79 -9.24
N LEU A 373 -31.80 -3.30 -8.79
CA LEU A 373 -30.78 -3.92 -9.65
C LEU A 373 -30.79 -5.44 -9.44
N ARG A 374 -31.24 -6.18 -10.45
CA ARG A 374 -31.09 -7.63 -10.58
C ARG A 374 -29.65 -7.94 -10.99
N LEU A 375 -28.95 -8.80 -10.24
CA LEU A 375 -27.64 -9.34 -10.60
C LEU A 375 -27.79 -10.53 -11.58
N PRO A 376 -27.01 -10.61 -12.68
CA PRO A 376 -26.98 -11.80 -13.52
C PRO A 376 -25.99 -12.84 -12.98
N ARG A 377 -26.44 -14.11 -12.92
CA ARG A 377 -25.59 -15.28 -12.63
C ARG A 377 -24.59 -15.50 -13.78
N LYS A 378 -23.30 -15.66 -13.47
CA LYS A 378 -22.30 -16.18 -14.42
C LYS A 378 -21.89 -17.60 -14.07
N SER A 379 -21.80 -18.42 -15.11
CA SER A 379 -21.37 -19.81 -15.14
C SER A 379 -19.88 -19.97 -14.82
N MET A 380 -19.56 -20.97 -14.01
CA MET A 380 -18.23 -21.52 -13.81
C MET A 380 -17.78 -22.22 -15.10
N ASP A 381 -16.61 -21.88 -15.63
CA ASP A 381 -15.59 -22.88 -16.01
C ASP A 381 -14.27 -22.28 -16.50
N SER A 382 -13.18 -22.98 -16.13
CA SER A 382 -11.79 -22.91 -16.62
C SER A 382 -10.82 -21.87 -16.04
N ALA A 383 -10.22 -22.19 -14.89
CA ALA A 383 -8.80 -21.90 -14.60
C ALA A 383 -8.30 -22.81 -13.46
N ARG A 384 -7.76 -23.99 -13.81
CA ARG A 384 -7.03 -24.85 -12.88
C ARG A 384 -5.53 -24.80 -13.19
N SER A 385 -4.75 -24.85 -12.10
CA SER A 385 -3.32 -25.13 -11.96
C SER A 385 -2.32 -23.96 -12.11
N MET A 386 -1.93 -23.39 -10.96
CA MET A 386 -0.52 -23.22 -10.55
C MET A 386 -0.44 -23.21 -9.01
N PRO A 387 0.47 -23.97 -8.37
CA PRO A 387 0.64 -23.95 -6.92
C PRO A 387 1.70 -22.92 -6.49
N GLY A 388 1.41 -22.16 -5.42
CA GLY A 388 2.44 -21.45 -4.65
C GLY A 388 2.78 -20.04 -5.13
N LEU A 389 1.82 -19.13 -5.11
CA LEU A 389 2.06 -17.68 -4.99
C LEU A 389 0.95 -17.15 -4.09
N TRP A 390 1.34 -16.68 -2.90
CA TRP A 390 0.45 -15.96 -2.00
C TRP A 390 -0.16 -14.81 -2.79
N ARG A 391 -1.45 -14.91 -3.14
CA ARG A 391 -2.22 -13.76 -3.60
C ARG A 391 -2.41 -12.87 -2.38
N LEU A 392 -1.41 -12.04 -2.08
CA LEU A 392 -1.67 -10.79 -1.38
C LEU A 392 -2.51 -9.97 -2.36
N ARG A 393 -3.84 -10.16 -2.28
CA ARG A 393 -4.75 -9.14 -2.77
C ARG A 393 -4.43 -7.91 -1.92
N GLY A 394 -3.82 -6.90 -2.52
CA GLY A 394 -3.91 -5.56 -1.98
C GLY A 394 -5.37 -5.18 -2.03
N ILE A 395 -6.12 -5.48 -0.96
CA ILE A 395 -7.48 -4.99 -0.82
C ILE A 395 -7.33 -3.54 -0.39
N CYS A 396 -7.11 -2.66 -1.36
CA CYS A 396 -7.54 -1.27 -1.23
C CYS A 396 -8.87 -1.15 -1.99
N SER A 397 -9.87 -1.95 -1.60
CA SER A 397 -11.24 -1.72 -2.06
C SER A 397 -11.78 -0.52 -1.28
N SER A 398 -11.76 0.65 -1.91
CA SER A 398 -12.32 1.91 -1.42
C SER A 398 -13.86 1.92 -1.30
N SER A 399 -14.51 0.77 -1.26
CA SER A 399 -15.95 0.61 -1.20
C SER A 399 -16.47 0.43 0.23
N CYS A 400 -16.02 1.24 1.20
CA CYS A 400 -16.59 1.24 2.54
C CYS A 400 -16.41 2.55 3.34
N TRP A 401 -16.21 3.72 2.72
CA TRP A 401 -16.19 4.99 3.47
C TRP A 401 -16.85 6.11 2.70
N ALA A 402 -18.18 6.02 2.58
CA ALA A 402 -19.03 7.17 2.27
C ALA A 402 -20.14 7.24 3.33
N SER A 403 -19.79 7.64 4.55
CA SER A 403 -20.75 8.09 5.57
C SER A 403 -20.04 8.97 6.60
N ASP A 404 -20.40 10.24 6.59
CA ASP A 404 -20.35 11.22 7.68
C ASP A 404 -19.00 11.48 8.40
N TRP A 405 -18.26 12.49 7.92
CA TRP A 405 -17.48 13.42 8.74
C TRP A 405 -17.68 14.85 8.27
#